data_AF-A0A7U9Q330-F1
#
_entry.id   AF-A0A7U9Q330-F1
#
_cell.length_a   1.000
_cell.length_b   1.000
_cell.length_c   1.000
_cell.angle_alpha   90.00
_cell.angle_beta   90.00
_cell.angle_gamma   90.00
#
_symmetry.space_group_name_H-M   'P 1'
#
loop_
_entity.id
_entity.type
_entity.pdbx_description
1 polymer ?
#
loop_
_entity_poly.entity_id
_entity_poly.type
_entity_poly.pdbx_seq_one_letter_code
_entity_poly.pdbx_strand_id
1 'polypeptide(L)'
;MLRSRIGLLNDEPAELANSYYPIELAKGTRLADRRKIPGGSPTLLAEMGYPPREQADEVAARKATREEHEHLELPGDVAVLEIFRVVYSDNQRPIEVTELIKPGHLYKMGYHLPMH
;
A
#
# COMPACT_ATOMS: atom_id res chain seq x y z
N MET A 1 13.51 -2.98 -2.56
CA MET A 1 13.28 -3.90 -1.43
C MET A 1 11.78 -4.10 -1.28
N LEU A 2 11.29 -5.34 -1.29
CA LEU A 2 9.86 -5.65 -1.13
C LEU A 2 9.53 -5.93 0.34
N ARG A 3 8.39 -5.41 0.79
CA ARG A 3 7.80 -5.70 2.10
C ARG A 3 6.30 -5.96 1.95
N SER A 4 5.92 -7.23 1.88
CA SER A 4 4.52 -7.67 1.80
C SER A 4 3.84 -7.71 3.17
N ARG A 5 2.57 -7.30 3.24
CA ARG A 5 1.74 -7.31 4.45
C ARG A 5 0.29 -7.65 4.14
N ILE A 6 -0.37 -8.28 5.11
CA ILE A 6 -1.83 -8.42 5.16
C ILE A 6 -2.33 -7.49 6.26
N GLY A 7 -3.23 -6.58 5.90
CA GLY A 7 -3.97 -5.72 6.82
C GLY A 7 -5.24 -6.42 7.29
N LEU A 8 -5.51 -6.36 8.59
CA LEU A 8 -6.71 -6.95 9.19
C LEU A 8 -7.71 -5.86 9.56
N LEU A 9 -9.00 -6.17 9.40
CA LEU A 9 -10.13 -5.39 9.91
C LEU A 9 -10.99 -6.32 10.77
N ASN A 10 -11.10 -6.03 12.07
CA ASN A 10 -11.78 -6.91 13.04
C ASN A 10 -11.25 -8.36 12.98
N ASP A 11 -9.92 -8.51 12.96
CA ASP A 11 -9.19 -9.79 12.84
C ASP A 11 -9.37 -10.54 11.50
N GLU A 12 -10.13 -10.02 10.55
CA GLU A 12 -10.33 -10.58 9.22
C GLU A 12 -9.39 -9.93 8.17
N PRO A 13 -8.82 -10.70 7.22
CA PRO A 13 -8.02 -10.15 6.12
C PRO A 13 -8.81 -9.13 5.27
N ALA A 14 -8.27 -7.93 5.14
CA ALA A 14 -8.99 -6.81 4.51
C ALA A 14 -8.16 -6.01 3.50
N GLU A 15 -6.84 -6.24 3.47
CA GLU A 15 -5.93 -5.61 2.51
C GLU A 15 -4.70 -6.48 2.31
N LEU A 16 -4.25 -6.63 1.06
CA LEU A 16 -2.88 -7.05 0.76
C LEU A 16 -2.10 -5.84 0.30
N ALA A 17 -0.90 -5.66 0.83
CA ALA A 17 -0.03 -4.55 0.47
C ALA A 17 1.38 -5.05 0.18
N ASN A 18 1.81 -4.87 -1.07
CA ASN A 18 3.19 -5.10 -1.50
C ASN A 18 3.88 -3.75 -1.67
N SER A 19 4.68 -3.36 -0.68
CA SER A 19 5.43 -2.10 -0.70
C SER A 19 6.87 -2.31 -1.17
N TYR A 20 7.27 -1.55 -2.17
CA TYR A 20 8.60 -1.52 -2.77
C TYR A 20 9.30 -0.21 -2.40
N TYR A 21 10.46 -0.33 -1.77
CA TYR A 21 11.31 0.79 -1.39
C TYR A 21 12.59 0.80 -2.24
N PRO A 22 13.08 1.97 -2.68
CA PRO A 22 14.41 2.09 -3.28
C PRO A 22 15.48 1.47 -2.36
N ILE A 23 16.42 0.72 -2.95
CA ILE A 23 17.35 -0.09 -2.17
C ILE A 23 18.27 0.77 -1.31
N GLU A 24 18.63 1.96 -1.78
CA GLU A 24 19.44 2.94 -1.07
C GLU A 24 18.74 3.52 0.17
N LEU A 25 17.41 3.49 0.21
CA LEU A 25 16.62 3.87 1.39
C LEU A 25 16.39 2.68 2.32
N ALA A 26 16.23 1.48 1.77
CA ALA A 26 15.90 0.30 2.54
C ALA A 26 17.10 -0.37 3.21
N LYS A 27 18.27 -0.34 2.57
CA LYS A 27 19.45 -1.08 3.03
C LYS A 27 19.90 -0.58 4.40
N GLY A 28 19.97 -1.50 5.36
CA GLY A 28 20.40 -1.19 6.73
C GLY A 28 19.35 -0.50 7.59
N THR A 29 18.11 -0.36 7.12
CA THR A 29 17.01 0.28 7.86
C THR A 29 15.90 -0.73 8.18
N ARG A 30 14.92 -0.34 9.01
CA ARG A 30 13.78 -1.21 9.34
C ARG A 30 12.86 -1.48 8.13
N LEU A 31 13.00 -0.74 7.03
CA LEU A 31 12.27 -1.02 5.79
C LEU A 31 12.65 -2.39 5.20
N ALA A 32 13.88 -2.84 5.42
CA ALA A 32 14.36 -4.16 5.00
C ALA A 32 14.01 -5.29 5.98
N ASP A 33 13.45 -4.97 7.14
CA ASP A 33 13.04 -5.96 8.13
C ASP A 33 11.62 -6.48 7.84
N ARG A 34 11.27 -7.66 8.33
CA ARG A 34 9.90 -8.22 8.31
C ARG A 34 9.06 -7.78 9.52
N ARG A 35 9.69 -7.36 10.62
CA ARG A 35 9.02 -6.89 11.85
C ARG A 35 8.19 -5.62 11.59
N LYS A 36 7.21 -5.35 12.45
CA LYS A 36 6.44 -4.10 12.38
C LYS A 36 7.38 -2.89 12.56
N ILE A 37 7.13 -1.83 11.81
CA ILE A 37 7.82 -0.55 11.97
C ILE A 37 6.97 0.29 12.93
N PRO A 38 7.47 0.65 14.12
CA PRO A 38 6.77 1.57 15.01
C PRO A 38 6.48 2.89 14.29
N GLY A 39 5.25 3.40 14.36
CA GLY A 39 4.82 4.58 13.60
C GLY A 39 4.58 4.34 12.09
N GLY A 40 4.97 3.18 11.55
CA GLY A 40 4.82 2.84 10.14
C GLY A 40 5.97 3.32 9.25
N SER A 41 5.96 2.89 7.99
CA SER A 41 6.96 3.31 7.00
C SER A 41 6.98 4.82 6.75
N PRO A 42 5.83 5.56 6.70
CA PRO A 42 5.85 7.00 6.46
C PRO A 42 6.63 7.78 7.53
N THR A 43 6.44 7.44 8.81
CA THR A 43 7.15 8.07 9.92
C THR A 43 8.65 7.77 9.85
N LEU A 44 9.04 6.52 9.63
CA LEU A 44 10.45 6.15 9.49
C LEU A 44 11.12 6.88 8.32
N LEU A 45 10.45 6.96 7.16
CA LEU A 45 10.96 7.69 5.99
C LEU A 45 11.15 9.17 6.30
N ALA A 46 10.21 9.81 7.01
CA ALA A 46 10.36 11.20 7.45
C ALA A 46 11.54 11.40 8.41
N GLU A 47 11.71 10.51 9.41
CA GLU A 47 12.84 10.54 10.34
C GLU A 47 14.20 10.38 9.63
N MET A 48 14.22 9.65 8.51
CA MET A 48 15.40 9.47 7.66
C MET A 48 15.67 10.65 6.71
N GLY A 49 14.88 11.73 6.77
CA GLY A 49 15.01 12.89 5.89
C GLY A 49 14.29 12.76 4.54
N TYR A 50 13.36 11.81 4.42
CA TYR A 50 12.54 11.57 3.23
C TYR A 50 11.04 11.66 3.55
N PRO A 51 10.54 12.83 4.02
CA PRO A 51 9.14 12.97 4.36
C PRO A 51 8.25 12.75 3.12
N PRO A 52 7.16 11.98 3.23
CA PRO A 52 6.14 11.91 2.18
C PRO A 52 5.54 13.31 1.92
N ARG A 53 5.46 13.70 0.66
CA ARG A 53 4.93 15.00 0.20
C ARG A 53 3.71 14.86 -0.69
N GLU A 54 3.74 13.86 -1.56
CA GLU A 54 2.69 13.63 -2.54
C GLU A 54 2.47 12.13 -2.70
N GLN A 55 1.23 11.79 -3.04
CA GLN A 55 0.84 10.43 -3.36
C GLN A 55 -0.01 10.45 -4.63
N ALA A 56 0.37 9.63 -5.59
CA ALA A 56 -0.40 9.39 -6.81
C ALA A 56 -0.91 7.96 -6.81
N ASP A 57 -2.22 7.79 -6.98
CA ASP A 57 -2.89 6.49 -7.00
C ASP A 57 -3.53 6.26 -8.36
N GLU A 58 -3.21 5.12 -8.98
CA GLU A 58 -3.96 4.57 -10.10
C GLU A 58 -4.87 3.46 -9.56
N VAL A 59 -6.17 3.56 -9.81
CA VAL A 59 -7.18 2.68 -9.23
C VAL A 59 -7.90 1.90 -10.31
N ALA A 60 -7.95 0.58 -10.16
CA ALA A 60 -8.67 -0.32 -11.05
C ALA A 60 -9.62 -1.23 -10.26
N ALA A 61 -10.73 -1.61 -10.89
CA ALA A 61 -11.55 -2.72 -10.44
C ALA A 61 -11.26 -3.92 -11.34
N ARG A 62 -10.92 -5.07 -10.76
CA ARG A 62 -10.64 -6.30 -11.51
C ARG A 62 -11.05 -7.54 -10.73
N LYS A 63 -11.07 -8.70 -11.40
CA LYS A 63 -11.19 -9.99 -10.72
C LYS A 63 -9.97 -10.21 -9.82
N ALA A 64 -10.19 -10.83 -8.67
CA ALA A 64 -9.09 -11.24 -7.82
C ALA A 64 -8.32 -12.39 -8.48
N THR A 65 -7.01 -12.43 -8.27
CA THR A 65 -6.21 -13.60 -8.60
C THR A 65 -6.50 -14.71 -7.60
N ARG A 66 -6.07 -15.94 -7.92
CA ARG A 66 -6.19 -17.07 -6.98
C ARG A 66 -5.45 -16.80 -5.66
N GLU A 67 -4.25 -16.23 -5.73
CA GLU A 67 -3.45 -15.88 -4.56
C GLU A 67 -4.15 -14.81 -3.69
N GLU A 68 -4.78 -13.81 -4.32
CA GLU A 68 -5.55 -12.79 -3.60
C GLU A 68 -6.79 -13.38 -2.94
N HIS A 69 -7.51 -14.30 -3.61
CA HIS A 69 -8.62 -15.03 -3.01
C HIS A 69 -8.19 -15.78 -1.74
N GLU A 70 -7.07 -16.49 -1.82
CA GLU A 70 -6.55 -17.30 -0.71
C GLU A 70 -6.09 -16.40 0.46
N HIS A 71 -5.36 -15.32 0.20
CA HIS A 71 -4.82 -14.45 1.25
C HIS A 71 -5.85 -13.48 1.86
N LEU A 72 -6.88 -13.07 1.11
CA LEU A 72 -7.94 -12.18 1.59
C LEU A 72 -9.20 -12.92 2.04
N GLU A 73 -9.21 -14.24 1.98
CA GLU A 73 -10.36 -15.08 2.36
C GLU A 73 -11.67 -14.60 1.70
N LEU A 74 -11.57 -14.22 0.41
CA LEU A 74 -12.68 -13.57 -0.29
C LEU A 74 -13.87 -14.53 -0.46
N PRO A 75 -15.11 -14.07 -0.22
CA PRO A 75 -16.29 -14.89 -0.46
C PRO A 75 -16.62 -14.96 -1.95
N GLY A 76 -16.55 -16.15 -2.56
CA GLY A 76 -16.96 -16.38 -3.95
C GLY A 76 -16.24 -15.48 -4.97
N ASP A 77 -16.89 -15.14 -6.08
CA ASP A 77 -16.32 -14.33 -7.18
C ASP A 77 -16.41 -12.81 -6.92
N VAL A 78 -15.80 -12.34 -5.83
CA VAL A 78 -15.71 -10.92 -5.51
C VAL A 78 -14.61 -10.24 -6.33
N ALA A 79 -14.93 -9.08 -6.93
CA ALA A 79 -13.94 -8.19 -7.53
C ALA A 79 -13.13 -7.47 -6.44
N VAL A 80 -11.88 -7.14 -6.77
CA VAL A 80 -10.99 -6.35 -5.91
C VAL A 80 -10.83 -4.93 -6.47
N LEU A 81 -10.58 -4.00 -5.56
CA LEU A 81 -9.99 -2.70 -5.88
C LEU A 81 -8.48 -2.85 -5.82
N GLU A 82 -7.83 -2.71 -6.96
CA GLU A 82 -6.38 -2.61 -7.09
C GLU A 82 -5.99 -1.14 -7.08
N ILE A 83 -5.01 -0.79 -6.26
CA ILE A 83 -4.45 0.54 -6.16
C ILE A 83 -2.94 0.41 -6.37
N PHE A 84 -2.44 0.98 -7.47
CA PHE A 84 -1.02 1.20 -7.66
C PHE A 84 -0.68 2.60 -7.16
N ARG A 85 0.09 2.67 -6.09
CA ARG A 85 0.41 3.90 -5.38
C ARG A 85 1.88 4.23 -5.51
N VAL A 86 2.20 5.48 -5.87
CA VAL A 86 3.55 6.03 -5.74
C VAL A 86 3.54 7.15 -4.72
N VAL A 87 4.47 7.09 -3.76
CA VAL A 87 4.69 8.13 -2.76
C VAL A 87 5.98 8.87 -3.11
N TYR A 88 5.88 10.19 -3.21
CA TYR A 88 6.99 11.08 -3.50
C TYR A 88 7.38 11.90 -2.27
N SER A 89 8.67 12.13 -2.12
CA SER A 89 9.26 13.06 -1.15
C SER A 89 9.60 14.40 -1.82
N ASP A 90 10.43 15.19 -1.15
CA ASP A 90 10.96 16.45 -1.66
C ASP A 90 11.59 16.26 -3.06
N ASN A 91 11.41 17.27 -3.92
CA ASN A 91 11.89 17.28 -5.31
C ASN A 91 11.33 16.13 -6.18
N GLN A 92 10.09 15.68 -5.92
CA GLN A 92 9.44 14.60 -6.68
C GLN A 92 10.23 13.28 -6.69
N ARG A 93 11.02 13.03 -5.63
CA ARG A 93 11.74 11.76 -5.50
C ARG A 93 10.78 10.64 -5.08
N PRO A 94 10.61 9.55 -5.85
CA PRO A 94 9.83 8.41 -5.38
C PRO A 94 10.54 7.71 -4.22
N ILE A 95 9.82 7.47 -3.14
CA ILE A 95 10.35 6.84 -1.91
C ILE A 95 9.66 5.53 -1.54
N GLU A 96 8.46 5.30 -2.08
CA GLU A 96 7.70 4.06 -1.92
C GLU A 96 6.80 3.88 -3.15
N VAL A 97 6.72 2.64 -3.65
CA VAL A 97 5.66 2.19 -4.55
C VAL A 97 4.91 1.09 -3.83
N THR A 98 3.58 1.12 -3.80
CA THR A 98 2.79 0.08 -3.16
C THR A 98 1.67 -0.40 -4.08
N GLU A 99 1.57 -1.71 -4.26
CA GLU A 99 0.40 -2.37 -4.83
C GLU A 99 -0.51 -2.76 -3.67
N LEU A 100 -1.70 -2.16 -3.60
CA LEU A 100 -2.72 -2.48 -2.60
C LEU A 100 -3.90 -3.19 -3.26
N ILE A 101 -4.29 -4.33 -2.69
CA ILE A 101 -5.47 -5.09 -3.11
C ILE A 101 -6.48 -5.09 -1.97
N LYS A 102 -7.70 -4.63 -2.27
CA LYS A 102 -8.81 -4.53 -1.31
C LYS A 102 -10.05 -5.28 -1.79
N PRO A 103 -10.76 -6.03 -0.92
CA PRO A 103 -12.04 -6.64 -1.27
C PRO A 103 -13.08 -5.58 -1.67
N GLY A 104 -13.59 -5.63 -2.90
CA GLY A 104 -14.51 -4.62 -3.43
C GLY A 104 -15.87 -4.56 -2.72
N HIS A 105 -16.26 -5.61 -2.00
CA HIS A 105 -17.48 -5.65 -1.20
C HIS A 105 -17.36 -4.93 0.15
N LEU A 106 -16.13 -4.66 0.62
CA LEU A 106 -15.87 -3.98 1.90
C LEU A 106 -15.44 -2.52 1.73
N TYR A 107 -14.90 -2.16 0.57
CA TYR A 107 -14.25 -0.87 0.36
C TYR A 107 -14.86 -0.08 -0.80
N LYS A 108 -14.83 1.25 -0.66
CA LYS A 108 -15.15 2.21 -1.72
C LYS A 108 -14.01 3.24 -1.79
N MET A 109 -13.68 3.69 -2.98
CA MET A 109 -12.77 4.83 -3.18
C MET A 109 -13.61 6.08 -3.45
N GLY A 110 -13.31 7.16 -2.74
CA GLY A 110 -13.96 8.46 -2.94
C GLY A 110 -12.92 9.54 -3.16
N TYR A 111 -13.26 10.52 -3.98
CA TYR A 111 -12.46 11.72 -4.20
C TYR A 111 -13.33 12.96 -4.04
N HIS A 112 -12.71 14.07 -3.63
CA HIS A 112 -13.36 15.36 -3.55
C HIS A 112 -12.59 16.34 -4.42
N LEU A 113 -13.29 16.95 -5.36
CA LEU A 113 -12.72 17.97 -6.25
C LEU A 113 -13.48 19.27 -6.03
N PRO A 114 -12.80 20.40 -5.81
CA PRO A 114 -13.46 21.69 -5.85
C PRO A 114 -14.03 21.92 -7.25
N MET A 115 -15.26 22.41 -7.34
CA MET A 115 -15.87 22.88 -8.58
C MET A 115 -15.91 24.41 -8.53
N HIS A 116 -15.51 25.05 -9.63
CA HIS A 116 -15.59 26.50 -9.84
C HIS A 116 -16.74 26.80 -10.79
#